data_AF-A0A940B191-F1
#
_entry.id   AF-A0A940B191-F1
#
_cell.length_a   1.000
_cell.length_b   1.000
_cell.length_c   1.000
_cell.angle_alpha   90.00
_cell.angle_beta   90.00
_cell.angle_gamma   90.00
#
_symmetry.space_group_name_H-M   'P 1'
#
loop_
_entity.id
_entity.type
_entity.pdbx_description
1 polymer ?
#
loop_
_entity_poly.entity_id
_entity_poly.type
_entity_poly.pdbx_seq_one_letter_code
_entity_poly.pdbx_strand_id
1 'polypeptide(L)'
;MITECPNCSKAISVAKCGLTKCPKCRALVFIGDPLKDEVNTVIDPTPEHKETDAGMSFESKYDANLKKVKFVLKKITLMTDSGTPWDLVSHLGFAEAFFLTTKELVFTPELFFYKMKTSKKLSFLPLYGVITAFAASLFQMFWALKFFRTAFPDFASFKHTISSFGTAALPLMKDEATLKAVFDMMNPDATMLAMQLLVAPFMTIVFTAFILHMGSMILGANTRLIHFYRMSSFIMVTGLLNIIPVFGNIASFVWRAFLVYKGGKVLNGFTGNKAAIYLVFYIFVDFLFIVLGML
;
A
#
# COMPACT_ATOMS: atom_id res chain seq x y z
N MET A 1 12.84 35.35 17.21
CA MET A 1 12.55 36.62 16.51
C MET A 1 11.08 36.94 16.71
N ILE A 2 10.72 38.21 16.91
CA ILE A 2 9.33 38.63 16.99
C ILE A 2 9.01 39.36 15.70
N THR A 3 7.96 38.94 15.01
CA THR A 3 7.46 39.60 13.79
C THR A 3 5.96 39.78 13.88
N GLU A 4 5.41 40.72 13.14
CA GLU A 4 3.96 40.89 13.03
C GLU A 4 3.40 40.05 11.88
N CYS A 5 2.25 39.41 12.12
CA CYS A 5 1.53 38.71 11.06
C CYS A 5 0.86 39.74 10.14
N PRO A 6 1.13 39.78 8.83
CA PRO A 6 0.57 40.82 7.96
C PRO A 6 -0.95 40.67 7.76
N ASN A 7 -1.52 39.50 8.04
CA ASN A 7 -2.97 39.26 7.92
C ASN A 7 -3.76 39.74 9.15
N CYS A 8 -3.23 39.58 10.36
CA CYS A 8 -3.98 39.88 11.60
C CYS A 8 -3.32 40.91 12.51
N SER A 9 -2.18 41.47 12.10
CA SER A 9 -1.38 42.47 12.80
C SER A 9 -1.04 42.12 14.24
N LYS A 10 -0.97 40.83 14.58
CA LYS A 10 -0.57 40.34 15.90
C LYS A 10 0.86 39.83 15.87
N ALA A 11 1.64 40.15 16.90
CA ALA A 11 2.99 39.66 17.10
C ALA A 11 3.02 38.12 17.21
N ILE A 12 3.98 37.51 16.52
CA ILE A 12 4.27 36.08 16.53
C ILE A 12 5.74 35.86 16.86
N SER A 13 6.02 34.88 17.72
CA SER A 13 7.38 34.47 18.06
C SER A 13 7.80 33.32 17.16
N VAL A 14 8.93 33.49 16.46
CA VAL A 14 9.39 32.54 15.46
C VAL A 14 10.87 32.24 15.61
N ALA A 15 11.20 30.94 15.55
CA ALA A 15 12.52 30.41 15.85
C ALA A 15 13.48 30.48 14.66
N LYS A 16 12.98 30.42 13.41
CA LYS A 16 13.76 30.42 12.17
C LYS A 16 13.05 31.21 11.06
N CYS A 17 13.79 31.83 10.16
CA CYS A 17 13.25 32.45 8.95
C CYS A 17 12.63 31.40 8.01
N GLY A 18 11.75 31.83 7.11
CA GLY A 18 11.01 30.98 6.19
C GLY A 18 9.53 30.85 6.52
N LEU A 19 8.90 29.77 6.07
CA LEU A 19 7.45 29.54 6.17
C LEU A 19 7.01 29.13 7.58
N THR A 20 6.17 29.94 8.20
CA THR A 20 5.57 29.66 9.52
C THR A 20 4.07 29.93 9.51
N LYS A 21 3.32 29.12 10.25
CA LYS A 21 1.87 29.28 10.41
C LYS A 21 1.56 30.20 11.59
N CYS A 22 0.77 31.26 11.35
CA CYS A 22 0.35 32.15 12.43
C CYS A 22 -0.53 31.40 13.44
N PRO A 23 -0.21 31.41 14.76
CA PRO A 23 -0.99 30.69 15.77
C PRO A 23 -2.38 31.28 15.98
N LYS A 24 -2.62 32.54 15.58
CA LYS A 24 -3.89 33.23 15.80
C LYS A 24 -4.86 33.10 14.61
N CYS A 25 -4.44 33.49 13.41
CA CYS A 25 -5.31 33.45 12.21
C CYS A 25 -5.08 32.25 11.30
N ARG A 26 -4.10 31.38 11.61
CA ARG A 26 -3.71 30.20 10.81
C ARG A 26 -3.20 30.49 9.39
N ALA A 27 -2.99 31.75 9.02
CA ALA A 27 -2.38 32.12 7.75
C ALA A 27 -0.94 31.61 7.66
N LEU A 28 -0.51 31.23 6.45
CA LEU A 28 0.88 30.92 6.13
C LEU A 28 1.62 32.24 5.88
N VAL A 29 2.61 32.53 6.72
CA VAL A 29 3.42 33.75 6.65
C VAL A 29 4.83 33.34 6.27
N PHE A 30 5.38 33.94 5.23
CA PHE A 30 6.80 33.87 4.94
C PHE A 30 7.53 34.93 5.75
N ILE A 31 8.52 34.51 6.54
CA ILE A 31 9.32 35.40 7.37
C ILE A 31 10.65 35.59 6.68
N GLY A 32 10.87 36.82 6.23
CA GLY A 32 12.09 37.21 5.54
C GLY A 32 13.31 37.09 6.44
N ASP A 33 14.46 36.87 5.82
CA ASP A 33 15.75 36.94 6.50
C ASP A 33 16.14 38.41 6.69
N PRO A 34 16.26 38.90 7.95
CA PRO A 34 16.63 40.30 8.21
C PRO A 34 18.04 40.64 7.71
N LEU A 35 18.89 39.65 7.42
CA LEU A 35 20.21 39.88 6.84
C LEU A 35 20.19 40.05 5.30
N LYS A 36 19.05 39.75 4.66
CA LYS A 36 18.88 39.81 3.19
C LYS A 36 17.80 40.81 2.75
N ASP A 37 17.29 41.63 3.67
CA ASP A 37 16.23 42.60 3.44
C ASP A 37 14.96 42.01 2.77
N GLU A 38 14.61 40.77 3.10
CA GLU A 38 13.39 40.14 2.59
C GLU A 38 12.17 40.59 3.41
N VAL A 39 11.09 41.02 2.75
CA VAL A 39 9.86 41.50 3.41
C VAL A 39 8.92 40.34 3.76
N ASN A 40 8.30 40.41 4.93
CA ASN A 40 7.31 39.42 5.37
C ASN A 40 6.04 39.49 4.52
N THR A 41 5.61 38.36 3.97
CA THR A 41 4.44 38.29 3.07
C THR A 41 3.48 37.17 3.48
N VAL A 42 2.17 37.42 3.31
CA VAL A 42 1.14 36.39 3.49
C VAL A 42 1.02 35.62 2.19
N ILE A 43 1.14 34.30 2.25
CA ILE A 43 0.90 33.45 1.08
C ILE A 43 -0.58 33.09 1.11
N ASP A 44 -1.38 33.79 0.31
CA ASP A 44 -2.80 33.45 0.14
C ASP A 44 -2.92 32.14 -0.65
N PRO A 45 -3.57 31.10 -0.11
CA PRO A 45 -3.75 29.82 -0.81
C PRO A 45 -4.83 29.89 -1.91
N THR A 46 -5.60 30.98 -1.99
CA THR A 46 -6.68 31.21 -2.96
C THR A 46 -6.26 32.16 -4.08
N PRO A 47 -6.44 31.80 -5.37
CA PRO A 47 -6.10 32.67 -6.47
C PRO A 47 -7.28 33.58 -6.81
N GLU A 48 -7.36 34.76 -6.20
CA GLU A 48 -8.16 35.86 -6.73
C GLU A 48 -7.39 37.17 -6.61
N HIS A 49 -6.76 37.62 -7.71
CA HIS A 49 -6.74 39.01 -8.18
C HIS A 49 -5.85 39.12 -9.43
N LYS A 50 -6.46 39.46 -10.57
CA LYS A 50 -6.67 40.82 -11.12
C LYS A 50 -5.37 41.41 -11.67
N GLU A 51 -5.26 41.27 -12.99
CA GLU A 51 -4.33 41.95 -13.88
C GLU A 51 -4.45 43.48 -13.68
N THR A 52 -3.30 44.12 -13.52
CA THR A 52 -3.12 45.52 -13.88
C THR A 52 -1.90 45.61 -14.76
N ASP A 53 -2.14 46.05 -15.98
CA ASP A 53 -1.18 46.30 -17.05
C ASP A 53 -0.02 47.21 -16.62
N ALA A 54 1.20 46.75 -16.87
CA ALA A 54 2.29 47.57 -17.38
C ALA A 54 3.37 46.64 -17.94
N GLY A 55 3.54 46.68 -19.26
CA GLY A 55 4.34 45.72 -20.01
C GLY A 55 5.82 45.70 -19.65
N MET A 56 6.38 44.49 -19.65
CA MET A 56 7.69 44.20 -20.21
C MET A 56 7.83 42.70 -20.41
N SER A 57 8.18 42.32 -21.63
CA SER A 57 8.31 40.95 -22.12
C SER A 57 9.43 40.18 -21.42
N PHE A 58 9.12 39.61 -20.26
CA PHE A 58 9.99 38.66 -19.54
C PHE A 58 9.21 37.46 -18.97
N GLU A 59 7.97 37.22 -19.42
CA GLU A 59 7.02 36.32 -18.73
C GLU A 59 7.07 34.85 -19.16
N SER A 60 7.72 34.49 -20.26
CA SER A 60 7.62 33.12 -20.80
C SER A 60 8.35 32.05 -19.96
N LYS A 61 9.47 32.39 -19.30
CA LYS A 61 10.26 31.42 -18.51
C LYS A 61 9.93 31.39 -17.02
N TYR A 62 9.35 32.46 -16.48
CA TYR A 62 9.02 32.52 -15.05
C TYR A 62 7.74 31.73 -14.74
N ASP A 63 6.75 31.76 -15.63
CA ASP A 63 5.46 31.08 -15.41
C ASP A 63 5.56 29.54 -15.44
N ALA A 64 6.46 28.97 -16.24
CA ALA A 64 6.74 27.53 -16.24
C ALA A 64 7.36 27.05 -14.91
N ASN A 65 8.27 27.83 -14.34
CA ASN A 65 8.87 27.53 -13.05
C ASN A 65 7.89 27.80 -11.90
N LEU A 66 7.02 28.81 -11.99
CA LEU A 66 6.01 29.10 -10.97
C LEU A 66 4.94 28.01 -10.93
N LYS A 67 4.50 27.47 -12.08
CA LYS A 67 3.62 26.30 -12.14
C LYS A 67 4.26 25.06 -11.52
N LYS A 68 5.56 24.85 -11.77
CA LYS A 68 6.33 23.74 -11.16
C LYS A 68 6.47 23.92 -9.64
N VAL A 69 6.76 25.12 -9.17
CA VAL A 69 6.88 25.45 -7.74
C VAL A 69 5.52 25.37 -7.02
N LYS A 70 4.44 25.88 -7.62
CA LYS A 70 3.06 25.71 -7.10
C LYS A 70 2.64 24.25 -7.05
N PHE A 71 3.01 23.45 -8.06
CA PHE A 71 2.76 22.00 -8.05
C PHE A 71 3.52 21.31 -6.91
N VAL A 72 4.80 21.67 -6.70
CA VAL A 72 5.63 21.12 -5.62
C VAL A 72 5.13 21.55 -4.23
N LEU A 73 4.80 22.83 -4.02
CA LEU A 73 4.24 23.33 -2.76
C LEU A 73 2.87 22.74 -2.45
N LYS A 74 1.97 22.67 -3.44
CA LYS A 74 0.67 22.01 -3.28
C LYS A 74 0.85 20.53 -2.90
N LYS A 75 1.84 19.85 -3.50
CA LYS A 75 2.20 18.46 -3.19
C LYS A 75 2.77 18.30 -1.77
N ILE A 76 3.59 19.24 -1.29
CA ILE A 76 4.13 19.23 0.09
C ILE A 76 3.02 19.49 1.11
N THR A 77 2.15 20.48 0.88
CA THR A 77 1.07 20.81 1.82
C THR A 77 0.00 19.71 1.88
N LEU A 78 -0.30 19.05 0.74
CA LEU A 78 -1.19 17.87 0.71
C LEU A 78 -0.58 16.67 1.43
N MET A 79 0.76 16.52 1.45
CA MET A 79 1.41 15.43 2.20
C MET A 79 1.38 15.64 3.71
N THR A 80 1.17 16.87 4.19
CA THR A 80 0.91 17.15 5.61
C THR A 80 -0.55 16.94 6.00
N ASP A 81 -1.47 16.84 5.04
CA ASP A 81 -2.88 16.54 5.29
C ASP A 81 -3.11 15.02 5.40
N SER A 82 -3.46 14.62 6.62
CA SER A 82 -3.75 13.27 7.14
C SER A 82 -4.21 12.21 6.12
N GLY A 83 -3.30 11.34 5.66
CA GLY A 83 -3.65 10.13 4.91
C GLY A 83 -2.48 9.49 4.15
N THR A 84 -2.73 8.31 3.61
CA THR A 84 -1.86 7.68 2.60
C THR A 84 -2.07 8.34 1.24
N PRO A 85 -1.15 8.25 0.26
CA PRO A 85 -1.39 8.77 -1.08
C PRO A 85 -2.68 8.24 -1.72
N TRP A 86 -3.07 7.00 -1.40
CA TRP A 86 -4.34 6.41 -1.83
C TRP A 86 -5.57 7.13 -1.28
N ASP A 87 -5.53 7.63 -0.04
CA ASP A 87 -6.64 8.38 0.55
C ASP A 87 -6.88 9.72 -0.16
N LEU A 88 -5.89 10.18 -0.93
CA LEU A 88 -5.90 11.43 -1.70
C LEU A 88 -6.16 11.18 -3.20
N VAL A 89 -6.71 10.03 -3.58
CA VAL A 89 -6.96 9.66 -4.99
C VAL A 89 -7.82 10.69 -5.73
N SER A 90 -8.78 11.32 -5.05
CA SER A 90 -9.62 12.39 -5.63
C SER A 90 -8.83 13.66 -5.98
N HIS A 91 -7.67 13.87 -5.37
CA HIS A 91 -6.84 15.06 -5.56
C HIS A 91 -5.62 14.79 -6.44
N LEU A 92 -4.99 13.62 -6.29
CA LEU A 92 -3.80 13.21 -7.06
C LEU A 92 -4.15 12.55 -8.39
N GLY A 93 -5.37 12.02 -8.52
CA GLY A 93 -5.73 11.13 -9.63
C GLY A 93 -5.25 9.69 -9.39
N PHE A 94 -5.87 8.76 -10.11
CA PHE A 94 -5.71 7.33 -9.90
C PHE A 94 -4.26 6.86 -10.06
N ALA A 95 -3.62 7.17 -11.19
CA ALA A 95 -2.28 6.67 -11.53
C ALA A 95 -1.20 7.20 -10.57
N GLU A 96 -1.22 8.50 -10.26
CA GLU A 96 -0.26 9.10 -9.34
C GLU A 96 -0.46 8.58 -7.91
N ALA A 97 -1.71 8.47 -7.43
CA ALA A 97 -2.01 7.89 -6.13
C ALA A 97 -1.54 6.42 -6.04
N PHE A 98 -1.77 5.63 -7.08
CA PHE A 98 -1.33 4.23 -7.14
C PHE A 98 0.20 4.10 -7.07
N PHE A 99 0.92 4.88 -7.89
CA PHE A 99 2.38 4.87 -7.93
C PHE A 99 2.99 5.35 -6.62
N LEU A 100 2.51 6.49 -6.08
CA LEU A 100 3.00 7.03 -4.82
C LEU A 100 2.70 6.11 -3.63
N THR A 101 1.53 5.47 -3.61
CA THR A 101 1.18 4.46 -2.58
C THR A 101 2.17 3.30 -2.62
N THR A 102 2.41 2.75 -3.82
CA THR A 102 3.36 1.64 -4.01
C THR A 102 4.77 2.05 -3.60
N LYS A 103 5.21 3.24 -4.04
CA LYS A 103 6.53 3.79 -3.70
C LYS A 103 6.69 3.98 -2.19
N GLU A 104 5.73 4.61 -1.51
CA GLU A 104 5.82 4.81 -0.06
C GLU A 104 5.78 3.49 0.71
N LEU A 105 4.95 2.52 0.28
CA LEU A 105 4.91 1.21 0.94
C LEU A 105 6.23 0.45 0.78
N VAL A 106 6.89 0.55 -0.39
CA VAL A 106 8.16 -0.13 -0.65
C VAL A 106 9.34 0.57 0.02
N PHE A 107 9.45 1.89 -0.08
CA PHE A 107 10.67 2.59 0.36
C PHE A 107 10.56 3.16 1.77
N THR A 108 9.36 3.47 2.27
CA THR A 108 9.15 4.12 3.57
C THR A 108 7.96 3.52 4.35
N PRO A 109 7.92 2.19 4.58
CA PRO A 109 6.75 1.50 5.12
C PRO A 109 6.33 1.97 6.52
N GLU A 110 7.27 2.32 7.41
CA GLU A 110 6.93 2.80 8.75
C GLU A 110 6.16 4.13 8.70
N LEU A 111 6.63 5.06 7.88
CA LEU A 111 5.95 6.34 7.65
C LEU A 111 4.59 6.12 6.98
N PHE A 112 4.52 5.20 6.01
CA PHE A 112 3.28 4.84 5.34
C PHE A 112 2.23 4.32 6.33
N PHE A 113 2.58 3.33 7.17
CA PHE A 113 1.67 2.78 8.17
C PHE A 113 1.28 3.80 9.24
N TYR A 114 2.18 4.74 9.57
CA TYR A 114 1.86 5.84 10.48
C TYR A 114 0.79 6.75 9.89
N LYS A 115 0.99 7.21 8.65
CA LYS A 115 0.00 8.01 7.90
C LYS A 115 -1.34 7.28 7.81
N MET A 116 -1.30 5.97 7.49
CA MET A 116 -2.49 5.12 7.42
C MET A 116 -3.25 5.05 8.75
N LYS A 117 -2.54 4.87 9.87
CA LYS A 117 -3.13 4.83 11.22
C LYS A 117 -3.82 6.14 11.59
N THR A 118 -3.21 7.27 11.22
CA THR A 118 -3.71 8.62 11.54
C THR A 118 -4.73 9.17 10.54
N SER A 119 -5.04 8.43 9.47
CA SER A 119 -5.95 8.87 8.43
C SER A 119 -7.37 9.05 8.98
N LYS A 120 -7.96 10.24 8.78
CA LYS A 120 -9.32 10.56 9.22
C LYS A 120 -10.38 9.80 8.41
N LYS A 121 -10.09 9.54 7.13
CA LYS A 121 -10.96 8.79 6.23
C LYS A 121 -10.53 7.32 6.24
N LEU A 122 -11.17 6.54 7.11
CA LEU A 122 -10.99 5.10 7.16
C LEU A 122 -11.95 4.43 6.18
N SER A 123 -11.50 4.24 4.93
CA SER A 123 -12.16 3.28 4.05
C SER A 123 -11.84 1.87 4.55
N PHE A 124 -12.87 1.02 4.61
CA PHE A 124 -12.75 -0.35 5.14
C PHE A 124 -11.79 -1.19 4.29
N LEU A 125 -11.90 -1.08 2.96
CA LEU A 125 -11.12 -1.87 2.01
C LEU A 125 -10.67 -0.98 0.84
N PRO A 126 -9.42 -0.49 0.84
CA PRO A 126 -8.88 0.31 -0.25
C PRO A 126 -8.99 -0.43 -1.59
N LEU A 127 -9.63 0.18 -2.59
CA LEU A 127 -9.71 -0.36 -3.95
C LEU A 127 -8.32 -0.69 -4.53
N TYR A 128 -7.26 -0.01 -4.09
CA TYR A 128 -5.86 -0.35 -4.37
C TYR A 128 -5.51 -1.80 -4.04
N GLY A 129 -5.92 -2.28 -2.85
CA GLY A 129 -5.64 -3.64 -2.42
C GLY A 129 -6.35 -4.67 -3.28
N VAL A 130 -7.60 -4.39 -3.67
CA VAL A 130 -8.36 -5.26 -4.58
C VAL A 130 -7.67 -5.37 -5.94
N ILE A 131 -7.28 -4.23 -6.52
CA ILE A 131 -6.62 -4.20 -7.83
C ILE A 131 -5.30 -4.97 -7.79
N THR A 132 -4.48 -4.73 -6.76
CA THR A 132 -3.18 -5.41 -6.62
C THR A 132 -3.33 -6.91 -6.33
N ALA A 133 -4.30 -7.29 -5.49
CA ALA A 133 -4.61 -8.70 -5.21
C ALA A 133 -5.14 -9.43 -6.44
N PHE A 134 -5.99 -8.77 -7.24
CA PHE A 134 -6.50 -9.31 -8.50
C PHE A 134 -5.38 -9.52 -9.50
N ALA A 135 -4.52 -8.51 -9.69
CA ALA A 135 -3.36 -8.62 -10.58
C ALA A 135 -2.40 -9.74 -10.13
N ALA A 136 -2.12 -9.83 -8.83
CA ALA A 136 -1.29 -10.90 -8.27
C ALA A 136 -1.89 -12.29 -8.53
N SER A 137 -3.19 -12.44 -8.30
CA SER A 137 -3.92 -13.70 -8.53
C SER A 137 -3.92 -14.09 -10.01
N LEU A 138 -4.07 -13.12 -10.91
CA LEU A 138 -4.00 -13.33 -12.35
C LEU A 138 -2.62 -13.86 -12.77
N PHE A 139 -1.53 -13.24 -12.32
CA PHE A 139 -0.18 -13.73 -12.62
C PHE A 139 0.08 -15.12 -12.02
N GLN A 140 -0.36 -15.35 -10.78
CA GLN A 140 -0.21 -16.64 -10.12
C GLN A 140 -0.96 -17.75 -10.87
N MET A 141 -2.22 -17.53 -11.25
CA MET A 141 -3.00 -18.49 -12.03
C MET A 141 -2.41 -18.71 -13.42
N PHE A 142 -1.97 -17.64 -14.09
CA PHE A 142 -1.31 -17.74 -15.39
C PHE A 142 -0.10 -18.69 -15.32
N TRP A 143 0.80 -18.48 -14.37
CA TRP A 143 1.99 -19.32 -14.22
C TRP A 143 1.65 -20.74 -13.75
N ALA A 144 0.73 -20.90 -12.80
CA ALA A 144 0.29 -22.21 -12.34
C ALA A 144 -0.26 -23.05 -13.51
N LEU A 145 -1.18 -22.49 -14.30
CA LEU A 145 -1.74 -23.16 -15.48
C LEU A 145 -0.68 -23.39 -16.56
N LYS A 146 0.19 -22.41 -16.82
CA LYS A 146 1.25 -22.52 -17.82
C LYS A 146 2.18 -23.67 -17.47
N PHE A 147 2.69 -23.73 -16.25
CA PHE A 147 3.59 -24.81 -15.83
C PHE A 147 2.87 -26.14 -15.77
N PHE A 148 1.67 -26.20 -15.19
CA PHE A 148 0.91 -27.44 -15.09
C PHE A 148 0.64 -28.03 -16.47
N ARG A 149 0.08 -27.25 -17.41
CA ARG A 149 -0.22 -27.74 -18.77
C ARG A 149 1.03 -28.05 -19.60
N THR A 150 2.16 -27.39 -19.32
CA THR A 150 3.44 -27.69 -20.00
C THR A 150 4.06 -28.97 -19.46
N ALA A 151 4.00 -29.21 -18.14
CA ALA A 151 4.51 -30.41 -17.50
C ALA A 151 3.60 -31.63 -17.70
N PHE A 152 2.28 -31.40 -17.77
CA PHE A 152 1.23 -32.41 -17.80
C PHE A 152 0.19 -32.06 -18.88
N PRO A 153 0.50 -32.29 -20.17
CA PRO A 153 -0.41 -31.97 -21.27
C PRO A 153 -1.70 -32.81 -21.23
N ASP A 154 -1.68 -33.99 -20.61
CA ASP A 154 -2.82 -34.89 -20.48
C ASP A 154 -2.81 -35.66 -19.15
N PHE A 155 -3.91 -36.37 -18.85
CA PHE A 155 -4.01 -37.15 -17.62
C PHE A 155 -3.03 -38.33 -17.59
N ALA A 156 -2.66 -38.91 -18.74
CA ALA A 156 -1.75 -40.04 -18.81
C ALA A 156 -0.33 -39.65 -18.37
N SER A 157 0.18 -38.53 -18.85
CA SER A 157 1.47 -37.95 -18.47
C SER A 157 1.50 -37.52 -17.00
N PHE A 158 0.41 -36.92 -16.50
CA PHE A 158 0.24 -36.65 -15.07
C PHE A 158 0.31 -37.93 -14.23
N LYS A 159 -0.50 -38.94 -14.55
CA LYS A 159 -0.55 -40.23 -13.86
C LYS A 159 0.80 -40.93 -13.86
N HIS A 160 1.45 -40.99 -15.01
CA HIS A 160 2.78 -41.58 -15.15
C HIS A 160 3.81 -40.86 -14.26
N THR A 161 3.84 -39.52 -14.29
CA THR A 161 4.78 -38.74 -13.48
C THR A 161 4.54 -38.88 -11.98
N ILE A 162 3.28 -38.82 -11.53
CA ILE A 162 2.97 -39.02 -10.10
C ILE A 162 3.34 -40.44 -9.65
N SER A 163 3.11 -41.45 -10.51
CA SER A 163 3.49 -42.83 -10.21
C SER A 163 5.02 -43.03 -10.15
N SER A 164 5.80 -42.28 -10.93
CA SER A 164 7.26 -42.35 -10.92
C SER A 164 7.90 -41.70 -9.70
N PHE A 165 7.19 -40.79 -9.01
CA PHE A 165 7.59 -40.30 -7.69
C PHE A 165 7.50 -41.36 -6.58
N GLY A 166 7.02 -42.58 -6.88
CA GLY A 166 7.12 -43.75 -6.01
C GLY A 166 6.37 -43.62 -4.69
N THR A 167 6.83 -44.33 -3.65
CA THR A 167 6.23 -44.37 -2.30
C THR A 167 6.23 -43.02 -1.56
N ALA A 168 6.88 -41.98 -2.12
CA ALA A 168 6.81 -40.61 -1.61
C ALA A 168 5.53 -39.87 -2.03
N ALA A 169 4.82 -40.36 -3.05
CA ALA A 169 3.48 -39.88 -3.36
C ALA A 169 2.52 -40.24 -2.21
N LEU A 170 1.86 -39.23 -1.64
CA LEU A 170 0.89 -39.36 -0.55
C LEU A 170 -0.04 -40.58 -0.77
N PRO A 171 -0.35 -41.39 0.27
CA PRO A 171 -1.25 -42.54 0.18
C PRO A 171 -2.62 -42.23 -0.46
N LEU A 172 -3.03 -40.96 -0.43
CA LEU A 172 -4.22 -40.41 -1.07
C LEU A 172 -4.22 -40.48 -2.61
N MET A 173 -3.09 -40.71 -3.27
CA MET A 173 -2.99 -40.72 -4.74
C MET A 173 -3.00 -42.12 -5.37
N LYS A 174 -3.35 -43.16 -4.60
CA LYS A 174 -3.45 -44.54 -5.13
C LYS A 174 -4.71 -44.78 -5.97
N ASP A 175 -5.78 -44.05 -5.68
CA ASP A 175 -7.04 -44.18 -6.40
C ASP A 175 -7.04 -43.33 -7.67
N GLU A 176 -7.37 -43.95 -8.80
CA GLU A 176 -7.38 -43.30 -10.11
C GLU A 176 -8.46 -42.21 -10.20
N ALA A 177 -9.62 -42.41 -9.55
CA ALA A 177 -10.66 -41.40 -9.52
C ALA A 177 -10.21 -40.16 -8.75
N THR A 178 -9.54 -40.35 -7.61
CA THR A 178 -8.94 -39.27 -6.82
C THR A 178 -7.84 -38.55 -7.60
N LEU A 179 -6.98 -39.28 -8.30
CA LEU A 179 -5.91 -38.69 -9.12
C LEU A 179 -6.48 -37.86 -10.28
N LYS A 180 -7.55 -38.35 -10.92
CA LYS A 180 -8.26 -37.61 -11.96
C LYS A 180 -8.93 -36.36 -11.42
N ALA A 181 -9.56 -36.44 -10.24
CA ALA A 181 -10.12 -35.28 -9.58
C ALA A 181 -9.04 -34.21 -9.28
N VAL A 182 -7.85 -34.59 -8.83
CA VAL A 182 -6.72 -33.66 -8.63
C VAL A 182 -6.28 -33.03 -9.95
N PHE A 183 -6.18 -33.82 -11.03
CA PHE A 183 -5.84 -33.30 -12.36
C PHE A 183 -6.88 -32.29 -12.85
N ASP A 184 -8.17 -32.60 -12.71
CA ASP A 184 -9.27 -31.72 -13.12
C ASP A 184 -9.32 -30.44 -12.25
N MET A 185 -8.99 -30.52 -10.96
CA MET A 185 -8.85 -29.35 -10.08
C MET A 185 -7.66 -28.46 -10.47
N MET A 186 -6.55 -29.05 -10.92
CA MET A 186 -5.34 -28.33 -11.37
C MET A 186 -5.48 -27.79 -12.81
N ASN A 187 -6.45 -28.30 -13.57
CA ASN A 187 -6.82 -27.82 -14.89
C ASN A 187 -8.29 -27.34 -14.93
N PRO A 188 -8.62 -26.31 -14.13
CA PRO A 188 -9.98 -25.80 -14.01
C PRO A 188 -10.56 -25.32 -15.34
N ASP A 189 -11.88 -25.43 -15.48
CA ASP A 189 -12.61 -24.83 -16.58
C ASP A 189 -12.63 -23.29 -16.48
N ALA A 190 -13.04 -22.61 -17.55
CA ALA A 190 -13.06 -21.15 -17.59
C ALA A 190 -13.98 -20.54 -16.51
N THR A 191 -15.07 -21.23 -16.16
CA THR A 191 -16.04 -20.78 -15.16
C THR A 191 -15.42 -20.80 -13.76
N MET A 192 -14.79 -21.91 -13.38
CA MET A 192 -14.12 -22.03 -12.08
C MET A 192 -12.96 -21.05 -11.97
N LEU A 193 -12.19 -20.86 -13.04
CA LEU A 193 -11.14 -19.83 -13.09
C LEU A 193 -11.68 -18.42 -12.89
N ALA A 194 -12.77 -18.06 -13.56
CA ALA A 194 -13.39 -16.75 -13.41
C ALA A 194 -13.88 -16.52 -11.98
N MET A 195 -14.53 -17.52 -11.38
CA MET A 195 -14.98 -17.45 -9.98
C MET A 195 -13.80 -17.36 -9.00
N GLN A 196 -12.75 -18.15 -9.20
CA GLN A 196 -11.55 -18.09 -8.37
C GLN A 196 -10.87 -16.73 -8.48
N LEU A 197 -10.72 -16.20 -9.69
CA LEU A 197 -10.14 -14.87 -9.93
C LEU A 197 -10.98 -13.74 -9.32
N LEU A 198 -12.30 -13.88 -9.27
CA LEU A 198 -13.18 -12.92 -8.64
C LEU A 198 -13.12 -13.01 -7.12
N VAL A 199 -13.22 -14.21 -6.54
CA VAL A 199 -13.44 -14.41 -5.09
C VAL A 199 -12.13 -14.46 -4.30
N ALA A 200 -11.10 -15.13 -4.83
CA ALA A 200 -9.85 -15.36 -4.09
C ALA A 200 -9.14 -14.07 -3.63
N PRO A 201 -9.07 -12.98 -4.42
CA PRO A 201 -8.46 -11.73 -3.97
C PRO A 201 -9.15 -11.15 -2.72
N PHE A 202 -10.48 -11.16 -2.67
CA PHE A 202 -11.24 -10.65 -1.52
C PHE A 202 -11.06 -11.54 -0.30
N MET A 203 -11.19 -12.86 -0.48
CA MET A 203 -11.01 -13.81 0.62
C MET A 203 -9.60 -13.73 1.22
N THR A 204 -8.58 -13.56 0.37
CA THR A 204 -7.19 -13.36 0.82
C THR A 204 -7.05 -12.12 1.70
N ILE A 205 -7.61 -10.97 1.29
CA ILE A 205 -7.58 -9.72 2.07
C ILE A 205 -8.31 -9.90 3.41
N VAL A 206 -9.47 -10.56 3.40
CA VAL A 206 -10.31 -10.79 4.58
C VAL A 206 -9.62 -11.72 5.57
N PHE A 207 -9.17 -12.90 5.14
CA PHE A 207 -8.48 -13.85 6.01
C PHE A 207 -7.18 -13.25 6.55
N THR A 208 -6.39 -12.59 5.72
CA THR A 208 -5.17 -11.91 6.17
C THR A 208 -5.49 -10.88 7.25
N ALA A 209 -6.56 -10.08 7.09
CA ALA A 209 -6.97 -9.11 8.11
C ALA A 209 -7.37 -9.79 9.44
N PHE A 210 -8.09 -10.90 9.38
CA PHE A 210 -8.47 -11.67 10.56
C PHE A 210 -7.28 -12.30 11.27
N ILE A 211 -6.33 -12.89 10.53
CA ILE A 211 -5.11 -13.47 11.08
C ILE A 211 -4.30 -12.37 11.81
N LEU A 212 -4.10 -11.24 11.15
CA LEU A 212 -3.39 -10.10 11.71
C LEU A 212 -4.11 -9.54 12.96
N HIS A 213 -5.45 -9.42 12.92
CA HIS A 213 -6.21 -8.95 14.06
C HIS A 213 -6.14 -9.92 15.26
N MET A 214 -6.30 -11.21 15.01
CA MET A 214 -6.20 -12.25 16.03
C MET A 214 -4.82 -12.25 16.71
N GLY A 215 -3.74 -12.17 15.92
CA GLY A 215 -2.38 -12.07 16.45
C GLY A 215 -2.17 -10.81 17.29
N SER A 216 -2.80 -9.69 16.90
CA SER A 216 -2.77 -8.45 17.67
C SER A 216 -3.47 -8.59 19.03
N MET A 217 -4.65 -9.22 19.05
CA MET A 217 -5.43 -9.44 20.27
C MET A 217 -4.70 -10.37 21.25
N ILE A 218 -4.11 -11.47 20.76
CA ILE A 218 -3.33 -12.41 21.58
C ILE A 218 -2.15 -11.73 22.28
N LEU A 219 -1.53 -10.74 21.63
CA LEU A 219 -0.42 -9.97 22.18
C LEU A 219 -0.87 -8.74 23.01
N GLY A 220 -2.17 -8.60 23.26
CA GLY A 220 -2.77 -7.59 24.13
C GLY A 220 -2.93 -6.20 23.50
N ALA A 221 -2.91 -6.08 22.16
CA ALA A 221 -3.14 -4.80 21.48
C ALA A 221 -4.63 -4.61 21.12
N ASN A 222 -5.15 -3.42 21.43
CA ASN A 222 -6.55 -3.02 21.19
C ASN A 222 -6.74 -2.31 19.83
N THR A 223 -5.96 -2.68 18.82
CA THR A 223 -6.08 -2.09 17.49
C THR A 223 -7.36 -2.60 16.81
N ARG A 224 -8.16 -1.69 16.29
CA ARG A 224 -9.44 -2.02 15.63
C ARG A 224 -9.21 -2.82 14.35
N LEU A 225 -10.09 -3.79 14.09
CA LEU A 225 -10.07 -4.66 12.90
C LEU A 225 -9.98 -3.89 11.57
N ILE A 226 -10.60 -2.70 11.47
CA ILE A 226 -10.54 -1.86 10.28
C ILE A 226 -9.12 -1.46 9.85
N HIS A 227 -8.18 -1.30 10.80
CA HIS A 227 -6.79 -1.02 10.45
C HIS A 227 -6.11 -2.23 9.81
N PHE A 228 -6.51 -3.44 10.19
CA PHE A 228 -5.98 -4.68 9.62
C PHE A 228 -6.57 -4.96 8.23
N TYR A 229 -7.82 -4.61 7.95
CA TYR A 229 -8.34 -4.64 6.57
C TYR A 229 -7.58 -3.69 5.64
N ARG A 230 -7.24 -2.49 6.11
CA ARG A 230 -6.43 -1.56 5.32
C ARG A 230 -5.00 -2.10 5.15
N MET A 231 -4.39 -2.57 6.23
CA MET A 231 -3.05 -3.15 6.18
C MET A 231 -3.00 -4.34 5.23
N SER A 232 -3.91 -5.31 5.37
CA SER A 232 -3.99 -6.49 4.49
C SER A 232 -4.17 -6.07 3.03
N SER A 233 -5.02 -5.09 2.75
CA SER A 233 -5.20 -4.54 1.42
C SER A 233 -3.90 -3.95 0.84
N PHE A 234 -3.15 -3.15 1.60
CA PHE A 234 -1.93 -2.54 1.08
C PHE A 234 -0.80 -3.56 0.87
N ILE A 235 -0.64 -4.53 1.76
CA ILE A 235 0.41 -5.54 1.61
C ILE A 235 0.19 -6.47 0.40
N MET A 236 -1.01 -6.51 -0.20
CA MET A 236 -1.26 -7.28 -1.42
C MET A 236 -0.41 -6.83 -2.61
N VAL A 237 0.13 -5.62 -2.61
CA VAL A 237 1.07 -5.18 -3.66
C VAL A 237 2.32 -6.06 -3.74
N THR A 238 2.70 -6.73 -2.65
CA THR A 238 3.79 -7.74 -2.65
C THR A 238 3.56 -8.81 -3.71
N GLY A 239 2.30 -9.18 -3.95
CA GLY A 239 1.90 -10.17 -4.94
C GLY A 239 2.18 -9.76 -6.39
N LEU A 240 2.41 -8.46 -6.68
CA LEU A 240 2.86 -8.05 -8.02
C LEU A 240 4.25 -8.60 -8.36
N LEU A 241 5.06 -8.99 -7.36
CA LEU A 241 6.34 -9.65 -7.62
C LEU A 241 6.16 -11.03 -8.26
N ASN A 242 4.97 -11.65 -8.13
CA ASN A 242 4.64 -12.95 -8.72
C ASN A 242 4.56 -12.92 -10.26
N ILE A 243 4.79 -11.77 -10.90
CA ILE A 243 5.04 -11.69 -12.34
C ILE A 243 6.20 -12.62 -12.75
N ILE A 244 7.22 -12.73 -11.91
CA ILE A 244 8.33 -13.68 -12.10
C ILE A 244 8.00 -14.94 -11.29
N PRO A 245 7.86 -16.12 -11.90
CA PRO A 245 7.53 -17.33 -11.15
C PRO A 245 8.67 -17.73 -10.21
N VAL A 246 8.34 -18.48 -9.15
CA VAL A 246 9.26 -18.97 -8.10
C VAL A 246 10.00 -17.85 -7.35
N PHE A 247 10.92 -17.12 -8.00
CA PHE A 247 11.67 -16.00 -7.41
C PHE A 247 10.74 -14.87 -6.96
N GLY A 248 9.71 -14.56 -7.76
CA GLY A 248 8.71 -13.57 -7.39
C GLY A 248 7.91 -13.97 -6.16
N ASN A 249 7.54 -15.25 -6.03
CA ASN A 249 6.85 -15.76 -4.85
C ASN A 249 7.73 -15.65 -3.59
N ILE A 250 9.02 -16.00 -3.69
CA ILE A 250 9.96 -15.87 -2.58
C ILE A 250 10.14 -14.39 -2.19
N ALA A 251 10.34 -13.51 -3.17
CA ALA A 251 10.49 -12.08 -2.93
C ALA A 251 9.21 -11.46 -2.34
N SER A 252 8.04 -11.83 -2.86
CA SER A 252 6.72 -11.46 -2.34
C SER A 252 6.54 -11.87 -0.89
N PHE A 253 6.88 -13.11 -0.54
CA PHE A 253 6.81 -13.61 0.82
C PHE A 253 7.71 -12.84 1.77
N VAL A 254 8.99 -12.66 1.42
CA VAL A 254 9.97 -11.91 2.25
C VAL A 254 9.50 -10.47 2.45
N TRP A 255 9.04 -9.81 1.38
CA TRP A 255 8.58 -8.43 1.44
C TRP A 255 7.29 -8.30 2.27
N ARG A 256 6.36 -9.25 2.12
CA ARG A 256 5.13 -9.29 2.92
C ARG A 256 5.43 -9.48 4.40
N ALA A 257 6.33 -10.40 4.74
CA ALA A 257 6.79 -10.60 6.11
C ALA A 257 7.40 -9.32 6.70
N PHE A 258 8.23 -8.62 5.92
CA PHE A 258 8.79 -7.34 6.32
C PHE A 258 7.71 -6.27 6.57
N LEU A 259 6.73 -6.13 5.67
CA LEU A 259 5.62 -5.19 5.85
C LEU A 259 4.73 -5.56 7.04
N VAL A 260 4.50 -6.85 7.30
CA VAL A 260 3.75 -7.32 8.48
C VAL A 260 4.46 -6.94 9.77
N TYR A 261 5.78 -7.16 9.84
CA TYR A 261 6.59 -6.76 10.98
C TYR A 261 6.54 -5.23 11.23
N LYS A 262 6.78 -4.43 10.18
CA LYS A 262 6.75 -2.96 10.28
C LYS A 262 5.35 -2.43 10.63
N GLY A 263 4.31 -2.97 10.01
CA GLY A 263 2.92 -2.62 10.29
C GLY A 263 2.53 -2.99 11.72
N GLY A 264 2.95 -4.16 12.22
CA GLY A 264 2.74 -4.57 13.61
C GLY A 264 3.37 -3.60 14.61
N LYS A 265 4.59 -3.13 14.36
CA LYS A 265 5.23 -2.10 15.20
C LYS A 265 4.43 -0.80 15.24
N VAL A 266 4.02 -0.28 14.08
CA VAL A 266 3.40 1.05 13.98
C VAL A 266 1.93 1.03 14.41
N LEU A 267 1.16 0.04 13.95
CA LEU A 267 -0.26 -0.07 14.24
C LEU A 267 -0.51 -0.43 15.70
N ASN A 268 0.19 -1.45 16.21
CA ASN A 268 -0.04 -1.96 17.56
C ASN A 268 0.87 -1.33 18.62
N GLY A 269 1.87 -0.52 18.22
CA GLY A 269 2.86 0.01 19.15
C GLY A 269 3.76 -1.09 19.74
N PHE A 270 3.91 -2.22 19.04
CA PHE A 270 4.72 -3.33 19.51
C PHE A 270 6.21 -2.97 19.55
N THR A 271 6.89 -3.45 20.59
CA THR A 271 8.36 -3.52 20.64
C THR A 271 8.87 -4.45 19.54
N GLY A 272 10.18 -4.41 19.22
CA GLY A 272 10.77 -5.29 18.21
C GLY A 272 10.46 -6.77 18.44
N ASN A 273 10.60 -7.25 19.68
CA ASN A 273 10.33 -8.65 20.02
C ASN A 273 8.85 -9.01 19.86
N LYS A 274 7.93 -8.17 20.34
CA LYS A 274 6.49 -8.41 20.16
C LYS A 274 6.09 -8.41 18.68
N ALA A 275 6.68 -7.51 17.88
CA ALA A 275 6.46 -7.48 16.44
C ALA A 275 7.04 -8.72 15.71
N ALA A 276 8.14 -9.28 16.20
CA ALA A 276 8.69 -10.54 15.68
C ALA A 276 7.78 -11.73 16.01
N ILE A 277 7.28 -11.83 17.26
CA ILE A 277 6.31 -12.88 17.65
C ILE A 277 5.03 -12.74 16.81
N TYR A 278 4.56 -11.51 16.61
CA TYR A 278 3.41 -11.22 15.75
C TYR A 278 3.61 -11.68 14.30
N LEU A 279 4.81 -11.46 13.74
CA LEU A 279 5.17 -11.94 12.40
C LEU A 279 5.21 -13.47 12.35
N VAL A 280 5.83 -14.13 13.33
CA VAL A 280 5.90 -15.60 13.40
C VAL A 280 4.50 -16.20 13.47
N PHE A 281 3.63 -15.60 14.30
CA PHE A 281 2.22 -15.98 14.37
C PHE A 281 1.52 -15.85 13.01
N TYR A 282 1.70 -14.71 12.32
CA TYR A 282 1.15 -14.50 10.99
C TYR A 282 1.61 -15.60 10.02
N ILE A 283 2.93 -15.85 9.92
CA ILE A 283 3.48 -16.87 9.01
C ILE A 283 2.92 -18.26 9.34
N PHE A 284 2.87 -18.62 10.62
CA PHE A 284 2.38 -19.93 11.05
C PHE A 284 0.92 -20.16 10.66
N VAL A 285 0.05 -19.17 10.94
CA VAL A 285 -1.39 -19.29 10.64
C VAL A 285 -1.64 -19.21 9.13
N ASP A 286 -0.94 -18.33 8.41
CA ASP A 286 -1.01 -18.24 6.94
C ASP A 286 -0.64 -19.58 6.30
N PHE A 287 0.45 -20.21 6.75
CA PHE A 287 0.85 -21.55 6.31
C PHE A 287 -0.21 -22.63 6.63
N LEU A 288 -0.78 -22.60 7.83
CA LEU A 288 -1.86 -23.52 8.21
C LEU A 288 -3.07 -23.38 7.28
N PHE A 289 -3.45 -22.16 6.93
CA PHE A 289 -4.59 -21.91 6.03
C PHE A 289 -4.32 -22.39 4.61
N ILE A 290 -3.09 -22.23 4.11
CA ILE A 290 -2.66 -22.77 2.80
C ILE A 290 -2.74 -24.31 2.81
N VAL A 291 -2.23 -24.96 3.85
CA VAL A 291 -2.26 -26.44 3.97
C VAL A 291 -3.70 -26.96 4.04
N LEU A 292 -4.61 -26.22 4.66
CA LEU A 292 -6.03 -26.55 4.74
C LEU A 292 -6.82 -26.20 3.47
N GLY A 293 -6.19 -25.59 2.46
CA GLY A 293 -6.84 -25.19 1.21
C GLY A 293 -7.81 -24.01 1.35
N MET A 294 -7.65 -23.17 2.38
CA MET A 294 -8.47 -21.99 2.61
C MET A 294 -7.91 -20.70 1.96
N LEU A 295 -6.62 -20.72 1.60
CA LEU A 295 -5.88 -19.64 0.92
C LEU A 295 -5.14 -20.21 -0.28
#